data_AF-A0A7S2FLG8-F1
#
_entry.id   AF-A0A7S2FLG8-F1
#
_cell.length_a   1.000
_cell.length_b   1.000
_cell.length_c   1.000
_cell.angle_alpha   90.00
_cell.angle_beta   90.00
_cell.angle_gamma   90.00
#
_symmetry.space_group_name_H-M   'P 1'
#
loop_
_entity.id
_entity.type
_entity.pdbx_description
1 polymer ?
#
loop_
_entity_poly.entity_id
_entity_poly.type
_entity_poly.pdbx_seq_one_letter_code
_entity_poly.pdbx_strand_id
1 'polypeptide(L)'
;NAESILYPEAMWTSILTGPRSDKFRQMLDRHTHQFVDKMAGKLKPFVKAYLGEMEFLQMKDDIAAQIMEELPKHIYHSYDYTAEALKMEDTLCTAMKGLTYLEFEGVLHPVFEEDELKLILVGALLGAMVGVFQLLVMFGGVENETYVIFGDSIDGHLATGCGAESA
;
A
#
# COMPACT_ATOMS: atom_id res chain seq x y z
N ASN A 1 -4.88 -9.16 -2.88
CA ASN A 1 -6.06 -8.27 -2.87
C ASN A 1 -5.60 -6.83 -2.85
N ALA A 2 -5.17 -6.31 -4.01
CA ALA A 2 -4.64 -4.94 -4.17
C ALA A 2 -5.70 -3.94 -4.68
N GLU A 3 -6.89 -4.45 -5.02
CA GLU A 3 -8.00 -3.66 -5.58
C GLU A 3 -8.50 -2.62 -4.57
N SER A 4 -8.47 -2.93 -3.27
CA SER A 4 -9.04 -2.09 -2.21
C SER A 4 -8.24 -0.84 -1.82
N ILE A 5 -7.04 -0.61 -2.37
CA ILE A 5 -6.20 0.56 -1.97
C ILE A 5 -6.55 1.83 -2.75
N LEU A 6 -7.16 1.71 -3.94
CA LEU A 6 -7.47 2.85 -4.81
C LEU A 6 -8.86 3.45 -4.59
N TYR A 7 -9.65 2.94 -3.63
CA TYR A 7 -10.97 3.48 -3.35
C TYR A 7 -10.93 4.64 -2.33
N PRO A 8 -11.71 5.71 -2.54
CA PRO A 8 -11.81 6.84 -1.62
C PRO A 8 -12.08 6.44 -0.17
N GLU A 9 -12.87 5.39 0.03
CA GLU A 9 -13.25 4.85 1.34
C GLU A 9 -12.04 4.32 2.12
N ALA A 10 -11.18 3.53 1.46
CA ALA A 10 -9.98 2.97 2.06
C ALA A 10 -8.93 4.05 2.34
N MET A 11 -8.83 5.04 1.45
CA MET A 11 -7.97 6.22 1.65
C MET A 11 -8.42 7.03 2.87
N TRP A 12 -9.71 7.37 2.97
CA TRP A 12 -10.25 8.13 4.11
C TRP A 12 -10.10 7.37 5.43
N THR A 13 -10.40 6.07 5.44
CA THR A 13 -10.21 5.22 6.61
C THR A 13 -8.73 5.18 7.04
N SER A 14 -7.81 5.16 6.07
CA SER A 14 -6.36 5.17 6.33
C SER A 14 -5.86 6.52 6.85
N ILE A 15 -6.43 7.64 6.38
CA ILE A 15 -6.11 8.98 6.87
C ILE A 15 -6.66 9.20 8.30
N LEU A 16 -7.86 8.72 8.58
CA LEU A 16 -8.54 8.95 9.86
C LEU A 16 -8.10 7.99 10.98
N THR A 17 -7.80 6.74 10.63
CA THR A 17 -7.57 5.65 11.61
C THR A 17 -6.21 4.99 11.47
N GLY A 18 -5.45 5.28 10.40
CA GLY A 18 -4.14 4.68 10.17
C GLY A 18 -3.04 5.23 11.08
N PRO A 19 -1.82 4.65 11.03
CA PRO A 19 -0.70 4.99 11.92
C PRO A 19 -0.19 6.44 11.80
N ARG A 20 -0.71 7.23 10.87
CA ARG A 20 -0.41 8.67 10.69
C ARG A 20 -1.61 9.58 10.96
N SER A 21 -2.70 9.05 11.49
CA SER A 21 -3.91 9.83 11.83
C SER A 21 -3.62 11.00 12.77
N ASP A 22 -2.68 10.86 13.70
CA ASP A 22 -2.33 11.93 14.64
C ASP A 22 -1.72 13.16 13.96
N LYS A 23 -1.03 12.97 12.82
CA LYS A 23 -0.52 14.10 12.02
C LYS A 23 -1.64 14.80 11.27
N PHE A 24 -2.57 14.03 10.70
CA PHE A 24 -3.79 14.60 10.12
C PHE A 24 -4.58 15.37 11.18
N ARG A 25 -4.64 14.83 12.41
CA ARG A 25 -5.31 15.49 13.53
C ARG A 25 -4.70 16.84 13.87
N GLN A 26 -3.38 16.91 14.03
CA GLN A 26 -2.66 18.16 14.25
C GLN A 26 -2.82 19.16 13.09
N MET A 27 -2.85 18.66 11.86
CA MET A 27 -3.06 19.51 10.68
C MET A 27 -4.46 20.12 10.70
N LEU A 28 -5.49 19.31 10.95
CA LEU A 28 -6.86 19.81 11.04
C LEU A 28 -7.02 20.81 12.19
N ASP A 29 -6.50 20.49 13.37
CA ASP A 29 -6.52 21.37 14.54
C ASP A 29 -5.95 22.76 14.20
N ARG A 30 -4.76 22.79 13.60
CA ARG A 30 -4.12 24.03 13.14
C ARG A 30 -4.98 24.79 12.14
N HIS A 31 -5.61 24.11 11.18
CA HIS A 31 -6.46 24.75 10.17
C HIS A 31 -7.75 25.31 10.77
N THR A 32 -8.39 24.58 11.67
CA THR A 32 -9.56 25.02 12.43
C THR A 32 -9.21 26.24 13.27
N HIS A 33 -8.09 26.20 13.99
CA HIS A 33 -7.60 27.31 14.79
C HIS A 33 -7.30 28.57 13.97
N GLN A 34 -6.73 28.41 12.77
CA GLN A 34 -6.53 29.52 11.84
C GLN A 34 -7.84 30.07 11.26
N PHE A 35 -8.81 29.20 10.98
CA PHE A 35 -10.11 29.60 10.48
C PHE A 35 -10.90 30.39 11.53
N VAL A 36 -10.97 29.88 12.76
CA VAL A 36 -11.59 30.58 13.89
C VAL A 36 -10.88 31.90 14.18
N ASP A 37 -9.55 31.94 14.13
CA ASP A 37 -8.80 33.18 14.31
C ASP A 37 -9.05 34.20 13.19
N LYS A 38 -9.25 33.76 11.95
CA LYS A 38 -9.61 34.64 10.81
C LYS A 38 -11.02 35.19 10.95
N MET A 39 -11.98 34.37 11.39
CA MET A 39 -13.35 34.82 11.66
C MET A 39 -13.40 35.78 12.85
N ALA A 40 -12.67 35.49 13.92
CA ALA A 40 -12.54 36.37 15.07
C ALA A 40 -11.84 37.68 14.70
N GLY A 41 -10.84 37.64 13.82
CA GLY A 41 -10.26 38.79 13.13
C GLY A 41 -10.15 40.06 13.99
N LYS A 42 -10.89 41.10 13.59
CA LYS A 42 -10.94 42.41 14.28
C LYS A 42 -11.69 42.41 15.62
N LEU A 43 -12.54 41.42 15.85
CA LEU A 43 -13.32 41.25 17.09
C LEU A 43 -12.56 40.46 18.15
N LYS A 44 -11.44 39.81 17.80
CA LYS A 44 -10.58 39.03 18.72
C LYS A 44 -10.28 39.73 20.05
N PRO A 45 -9.88 41.02 20.13
CA PRO A 45 -9.68 41.70 21.41
C PRO A 45 -10.98 41.89 22.20
N PHE A 46 -12.12 42.07 21.53
CA PHE A 46 -13.43 42.19 22.18
C PHE A 46 -13.89 40.85 22.77
N VAL A 47 -13.74 39.77 22.00
CA VAL A 47 -14.07 38.40 22.43
C VAL A 47 -13.16 37.97 23.59
N LYS A 48 -11.85 38.21 23.48
CA LYS A 48 -10.90 37.96 24.58
C LYS A 48 -11.16 38.81 25.82
N ALA A 49 -11.65 40.04 25.66
CA ALA A 49 -12.00 40.89 26.80
C ALA A 49 -13.29 40.44 27.50
N TYR A 50 -14.20 39.79 26.78
CA TYR A 50 -15.50 39.36 27.31
C TYR A 50 -15.47 37.94 27.89
N LEU A 51 -14.84 36.98 27.19
CA LEU A 51 -14.69 35.58 27.62
C LEU A 51 -13.38 35.33 28.37
N GLY A 52 -12.36 36.18 28.21
CA GLY A 52 -11.02 35.89 28.72
C GLY A 52 -10.19 35.02 27.75
N GLU A 53 -8.87 35.05 27.95
CA GLU A 53 -7.92 34.39 27.04
C GLU A 53 -7.96 32.85 27.15
N MET A 54 -8.18 32.31 28.35
CA MET A 54 -8.28 30.85 28.55
C MET A 54 -9.60 30.27 28.03
N GLU A 55 -10.74 30.92 28.23
CA GLU A 55 -12.02 30.43 27.69
C GLU A 55 -12.05 30.50 26.16
N PHE A 56 -11.43 31.52 25.56
CA PHE A 56 -11.29 31.58 24.09
C PHE A 56 -10.41 30.45 23.54
N LEU A 57 -9.37 30.04 24.26
CA LEU A 57 -8.55 28.88 23.89
C LEU A 57 -9.34 27.57 24.05
N GLN A 58 -10.04 27.39 25.17
CA GLN A 58 -10.88 26.21 25.40
C GLN A 58 -12.00 26.08 24.36
N MET A 59 -12.66 27.19 24.01
CA MET A 59 -13.68 27.21 22.95
C MET A 59 -13.11 26.75 21.60
N LYS A 60 -11.85 27.10 21.29
CA LYS A 60 -11.20 26.65 20.05
C LYS A 60 -10.91 25.16 20.07
N ASP A 61 -10.41 24.66 21.20
CA ASP A 61 -10.12 23.24 21.41
C ASP A 61 -11.42 22.39 21.35
N ASP A 62 -12.50 22.88 21.96
CA ASP A 62 -13.82 22.22 21.96
C ASP A 62 -14.41 22.15 20.54
N ILE A 63 -14.30 23.23 19.77
CA ILE A 63 -14.73 23.26 18.36
C ILE A 63 -13.89 22.28 17.54
N ALA A 64 -12.58 22.22 17.75
CA ALA A 64 -11.70 21.28 17.05
C ALA A 64 -12.04 19.82 17.40
N ALA A 65 -12.34 19.54 18.66
CA ALA A 65 -12.77 18.22 19.13
C ALA A 65 -14.12 17.81 18.53
N GLN A 66 -15.09 18.72 18.48
CA GLN A 66 -16.40 18.45 17.91
C GLN A 66 -16.33 18.18 16.40
N ILE A 67 -15.54 18.98 15.67
CA ILE A 67 -15.29 18.76 14.25
C ILE A 67 -14.62 17.40 14.02
N MET A 68 -13.69 16.99 14.89
CA MET A 68 -13.06 15.68 14.81
C MET A 68 -14.01 14.50 15.04
N GLU A 69 -15.02 14.69 15.90
CA GLU A 69 -16.01 13.65 16.16
C GLU A 69 -17.06 13.54 15.04
N GLU A 70 -17.41 14.67 14.42
CA GLU A 70 -18.43 14.73 13.36
C GLU A 70 -17.88 14.47 11.96
N LEU A 71 -16.62 14.82 11.68
CA LEU A 71 -15.95 14.59 10.40
C LEU A 71 -16.06 13.14 9.89
N PRO A 72 -15.71 12.10 10.68
CA PRO A 72 -15.84 10.73 10.22
C PRO A 72 -17.29 10.41 9.87
N LYS A 73 -18.28 10.94 10.60
CA LYS A 73 -19.71 10.66 10.37
C LYS A 73 -20.24 11.29 9.08
N HIS A 74 -19.61 12.33 8.55
CA HIS A 74 -20.06 13.05 7.34
C HIS A 74 -19.19 12.80 6.10
N ILE A 75 -17.95 12.34 6.28
CA ILE A 75 -17.05 11.95 5.17
C ILE A 75 -17.67 10.84 4.30
N TYR A 76 -18.46 9.94 4.88
CA TYR A 76 -19.11 8.84 4.15
C TYR A 76 -20.02 9.30 2.99
N HIS A 77 -20.66 10.46 3.11
CA HIS A 77 -21.50 11.02 2.03
C HIS A 77 -20.71 11.75 0.94
N SER A 78 -19.40 11.97 1.15
CA SER A 78 -18.52 12.69 0.22
C SER A 78 -17.69 11.74 -0.66
N TYR A 79 -17.88 10.42 -0.54
CA TYR A 79 -17.10 9.45 -1.32
C TYR A 79 -17.34 9.59 -2.82
N ASP A 80 -18.58 9.80 -3.26
CA ASP A 80 -18.90 10.01 -4.67
C ASP A 80 -18.22 11.27 -5.23
N TYR A 81 -18.22 12.35 -4.44
CA TYR A 81 -17.53 13.59 -4.82
C TYR A 81 -16.01 13.39 -4.84
N THR A 82 -15.45 12.67 -3.87
CA THR A 82 -14.01 12.40 -3.80
C THR A 82 -13.57 11.49 -4.95
N ALA A 83 -14.39 10.51 -5.31
CA ALA A 83 -14.16 9.61 -6.45
C ALA A 83 -14.12 10.40 -7.76
N GLU A 84 -15.15 11.22 -8.00
CA GLU A 84 -15.27 12.03 -9.22
C GLU A 84 -14.21 13.14 -9.29
N ALA A 85 -13.82 13.74 -8.17
CA ALA A 85 -12.84 14.82 -8.15
C ALA A 85 -11.39 14.34 -8.28
N LEU A 86 -11.02 13.19 -7.70
CA LEU A 86 -9.66 12.66 -7.80
C LEU A 86 -9.40 11.84 -9.06
N LYS A 87 -10.43 11.17 -9.62
CA LYS A 87 -10.30 10.22 -10.75
C LYS A 87 -9.00 9.42 -10.68
N MET A 88 -8.76 8.78 -9.54
CA MET A 88 -7.42 8.27 -9.17
C MET A 88 -6.83 7.36 -10.25
N GLU A 89 -7.64 6.50 -10.86
CA GLU A 89 -7.20 5.59 -11.93
C GLU A 89 -6.71 6.36 -13.17
N ASP A 90 -7.49 7.33 -13.65
CA ASP A 90 -7.17 8.10 -14.85
C ASP A 90 -5.97 9.04 -14.60
N THR A 91 -5.95 9.68 -13.43
CA THR A 91 -4.83 10.54 -13.00
C THR A 91 -3.53 9.74 -12.86
N LEU A 92 -3.58 8.56 -12.23
CA LEU A 92 -2.40 7.70 -12.06
C LEU A 92 -1.94 7.14 -13.41
N CYS A 93 -2.88 6.72 -14.26
CA CYS A 93 -2.57 6.20 -15.60
C CYS A 93 -1.93 7.29 -16.49
N THR A 94 -2.48 8.50 -16.46
CA THR A 94 -1.97 9.65 -17.20
C THR A 94 -0.61 10.08 -16.68
N ALA A 95 -0.42 10.14 -15.36
CA ALA A 95 0.87 10.42 -14.74
C ALA A 95 1.92 9.38 -15.14
N MET A 96 1.59 8.08 -15.07
CA MET A 96 2.49 6.99 -15.47
C MET A 96 2.83 7.02 -16.96
N LYS A 97 1.88 7.35 -17.83
CA LYS A 97 2.11 7.50 -19.28
C LYS A 97 2.91 8.76 -19.62
N GLY A 98 2.87 9.78 -18.77
CA GLY A 98 3.57 11.04 -18.95
C GLY A 98 5.02 11.02 -18.46
N LEU A 99 5.43 9.99 -17.70
CA LEU A 99 6.80 9.86 -17.21
C LEU A 99 7.74 9.47 -18.35
N THR A 100 8.89 10.12 -18.39
CA THR A 100 9.99 9.73 -19.29
C THR A 100 10.70 8.48 -18.77
N TYR A 101 11.48 7.78 -19.61
CA TYR A 101 12.18 6.54 -19.25
C TYR A 101 12.98 6.65 -17.94
N LEU A 102 13.68 7.76 -17.72
CA LEU A 102 14.49 8.00 -16.53
C LEU A 102 13.65 8.19 -15.25
N GLU A 103 12.48 8.82 -15.36
CA GLU A 103 11.61 9.04 -14.20
C GLU A 103 10.85 7.77 -13.84
N PHE A 104 10.50 6.95 -14.84
CA PHE A 104 9.92 5.62 -14.63
C PHE A 104 10.93 4.66 -14.00
N GLU A 105 12.19 4.69 -14.45
CA GLU A 105 13.30 3.99 -13.78
C GLU A 105 13.43 4.45 -12.33
N GLY A 106 13.38 5.75 -12.04
CA GLY A 106 13.44 6.27 -10.67
C GLY A 106 12.29 5.81 -9.75
N VAL A 107 11.12 5.47 -10.31
CA VAL A 107 9.99 4.90 -9.56
C VAL A 107 10.14 3.39 -9.36
N LEU A 108 10.67 2.67 -10.34
CA LEU A 108 10.81 1.21 -10.27
C LEU A 108 12.09 0.76 -9.54
N HIS A 109 13.20 1.47 -9.71
CA HIS A 109 14.51 1.11 -9.18
C HIS A 109 14.50 0.84 -7.66
N PRO A 110 13.85 1.65 -6.81
CA PRO A 110 13.80 1.40 -5.36
C PRO A 110 13.04 0.10 -5.01
N VAL A 111 12.04 -0.27 -5.81
CA VAL A 111 11.24 -1.49 -5.59
C VAL A 111 12.05 -2.73 -5.98
N PHE A 112 12.94 -2.63 -6.98
CA PHE A 112 13.79 -3.73 -7.41
C PHE A 112 15.09 -3.84 -6.58
N GLU A 113 15.70 -2.73 -6.16
CA GLU A 113 16.92 -2.74 -5.31
C GLU A 113 16.73 -3.55 -4.02
N GLU A 114 15.55 -3.46 -3.38
CA GLU A 114 15.25 -4.21 -2.14
C GLU A 114 15.11 -5.72 -2.34
N ASP A 115 14.81 -6.17 -3.57
CA ASP A 115 14.53 -7.57 -3.90
C ASP A 115 15.65 -8.27 -4.68
N GLU A 116 16.58 -7.52 -5.29
CA GLU A 116 17.73 -8.06 -6.02
C GLU A 116 18.58 -9.01 -5.17
N LEU A 117 18.91 -8.62 -3.94
CA LEU A 117 19.74 -9.43 -3.05
C LEU A 117 19.02 -10.69 -2.56
N LYS A 118 17.71 -10.61 -2.31
CA LYS A 118 16.91 -11.77 -1.89
C LYS A 118 16.84 -12.80 -3.01
N LEU A 119 16.63 -12.35 -4.25
CA LEU A 119 16.56 -13.22 -5.41
C LEU A 119 17.89 -13.96 -5.65
N ILE A 120 19.02 -13.25 -5.56
CA ILE A 120 20.36 -13.85 -5.71
C ILE A 120 20.64 -14.85 -4.59
N LEU A 121 20.31 -14.53 -3.34
CA LEU A 121 20.54 -15.42 -2.19
C LEU A 121 19.71 -16.70 -2.30
N VAL A 122 18.44 -16.60 -2.69
CA VAL A 122 17.57 -17.76 -2.92
C VAL A 122 18.09 -18.59 -4.10
N GLY A 123 18.52 -17.95 -5.19
CA GLY A 123 19.13 -18.64 -6.32
C GLY A 123 20.42 -19.38 -5.94
N ALA A 124 21.28 -18.78 -5.13
CA ALA A 124 22.50 -19.40 -4.64
C ALA A 124 22.21 -20.57 -3.68
N LEU A 125 21.23 -20.43 -2.79
CA LEU A 125 20.82 -21.49 -1.87
C LEU A 125 20.22 -22.69 -2.63
N LEU A 126 19.30 -22.43 -3.57
CA LEU A 126 18.69 -23.46 -4.40
C LEU A 126 19.73 -24.12 -5.33
N GLY A 127 20.61 -23.33 -5.95
CA GLY A 127 21.69 -23.83 -6.78
C GLY A 127 22.69 -24.68 -6.01
N ALA A 128 23.02 -24.31 -4.78
CA ALA A 128 23.87 -25.10 -3.89
C ALA A 128 23.19 -26.41 -3.47
N MET A 129 21.90 -26.38 -3.11
CA MET A 129 21.15 -27.61 -2.78
C MET A 129 21.06 -28.57 -3.96
N VAL A 130 20.70 -28.08 -5.15
CA VAL A 130 20.61 -28.89 -6.37
C VAL A 130 22.01 -29.38 -6.79
N GLY A 131 23.03 -28.55 -6.68
CA GLY A 131 24.42 -28.92 -6.99
C GLY A 131 24.96 -30.03 -6.08
N VAL A 132 24.71 -29.94 -4.77
CA VAL A 132 25.07 -31.00 -3.82
C VAL A 132 24.27 -32.27 -4.08
N PHE A 133 22.97 -32.15 -4.35
CA PHE A 133 22.13 -33.30 -4.72
C PHE A 133 22.64 -33.99 -5.99
N GLN A 134 22.98 -33.23 -7.03
CA GLN A 134 23.53 -33.74 -8.27
C GLN A 134 24.90 -34.39 -8.07
N LEU A 135 25.77 -33.82 -7.24
CA LEU A 135 27.08 -34.42 -6.91
C LEU A 135 26.93 -35.73 -6.12
N LEU A 136 25.99 -35.79 -5.17
CA LEU A 136 25.70 -37.02 -4.43
C LEU A 136 25.15 -38.11 -5.33
N VAL A 137 24.24 -37.78 -6.25
CA VAL A 137 23.69 -38.73 -7.24
C VAL A 137 24.75 -39.17 -8.25
N MET A 138 25.61 -38.26 -8.70
CA MET A 138 26.61 -38.54 -9.75
C MET A 138 27.84 -39.28 -9.22
N PHE A 139 28.33 -38.95 -8.02
CA PHE A 139 29.56 -39.53 -7.45
C PHE A 139 29.31 -40.54 -6.32
N GLY A 140 28.20 -40.41 -5.59
CA GLY A 140 27.74 -41.43 -4.65
C GLY A 140 26.91 -42.44 -5.42
N GLY A 141 27.48 -43.58 -5.80
CA GLY A 141 26.71 -44.68 -6.36
C GLY A 141 25.57 -45.04 -5.41
N VAL A 142 24.35 -44.61 -5.74
CA VAL A 142 23.14 -44.94 -5.00
C VAL A 142 22.90 -46.43 -5.22
N GLU A 143 23.00 -47.23 -4.17
CA GLU A 143 22.33 -48.53 -4.12
C GLU A 143 20.82 -48.28 -4.26
N ASN A 144 20.38 -48.31 -5.52
CA ASN A 144 19.12 -48.75 -6.10
C ASN A 144 17.75 -48.60 -5.38
N GLU A 145 17.58 -47.74 -4.38
CA GLU A 145 16.24 -47.52 -3.75
C GLU A 145 15.65 -46.12 -3.97
N THR A 146 16.46 -45.09 -4.25
CA THR A 146 15.93 -43.70 -4.40
C THR A 146 15.44 -43.36 -5.82
N TYR A 147 15.88 -44.09 -6.86
CA TYR A 147 15.49 -43.81 -8.25
C TYR A 147 14.01 -44.15 -8.55
N VAL A 148 13.43 -45.09 -7.82
CA VAL A 148 12.03 -45.53 -8.05
C VAL A 148 11.02 -44.45 -7.66
N ILE A 149 11.31 -43.62 -6.63
CA ILE A 149 10.36 -42.62 -6.14
C ILE A 149 10.18 -41.44 -7.12
N PHE A 150 11.19 -41.12 -7.93
CA PHE A 150 11.14 -40.00 -8.89
C PHE A 150 10.88 -40.45 -10.34
N GLY A 151 11.15 -41.71 -10.70
CA GLY A 151 10.82 -42.26 -12.03
C GLY A 151 9.31 -42.38 -12.27
N ASP A 152 8.55 -42.84 -11.27
CA ASP A 152 7.10 -43.09 -11.43
C ASP A 152 6.27 -41.80 -11.60
N SER A 153 6.79 -40.64 -11.20
CA SER A 153 6.06 -39.37 -11.28
C SER A 153 6.12 -38.72 -12.66
N ILE A 154 7.15 -39.02 -13.47
CA ILE A 154 7.32 -38.43 -14.80
C ILE A 154 6.65 -39.28 -15.89
N ASP A 155 6.60 -40.61 -15.72
CA ASP A 155 6.00 -41.50 -16.72
C ASP A 155 4.46 -41.53 -16.67
N GLY A 156 3.84 -41.10 -15.57
CA GLY A 156 2.38 -41.07 -15.41
C GLY A 156 1.63 -40.01 -16.23
N HIS A 157 2.32 -39.04 -16.84
CA HIS A 157 1.65 -37.94 -17.55
C HIS A 157 1.94 -37.85 -19.06
N LEU A 158 2.76 -38.74 -19.62
CA LEU A 158 3.05 -38.79 -21.07
C LEU A 158 2.34 -39.93 -21.84
N ALA A 159 1.55 -40.78 -21.16
CA ALA A 159 0.89 -41.95 -21.79
C ALA A 159 -0.62 -41.77 -22.10
N THR A 160 -1.13 -40.54 -22.13
CA THR A 160 -2.53 -40.25 -22.53
C THR A 160 -2.61 -39.11 -23.55
N GLY A 161 -1.98 -39.30 -24.72
CA GLY A 161 -2.04 -38.24 -25.74
C GLY A 161 -1.35 -38.51 -27.06
N CYS A 162 -1.42 -39.71 -27.63
CA CYS A 162 -1.19 -39.86 -29.08
C CYS A 162 -1.86 -41.14 -29.59
N GLY A 163 -3.16 -41.03 -29.86
CA GLY A 163 -3.98 -42.02 -30.54
C GLY A 163 -4.82 -41.32 -31.59
N ALA A 164 -4.19 -40.90 -32.69
CA ALA A 164 -4.82 -40.64 -33.99
C ALA A 164 -3.70 -40.29 -34.99
N GLU A 165 -3.38 -41.22 -35.91
CA GLU A 165 -3.34 -41.00 -37.37
C GLU A 165 -2.66 -42.19 -38.09
N SER A 166 -3.29 -42.63 -39.18
CA SER A 166 -2.75 -43.44 -40.30
C SER A 166 -2.50 -44.95 -40.13
N ALA A 167 -3.53 -45.76 -40.45
CA ALA A 167 -3.58 -46.75 -41.54
C ALA A 167 -4.60 -47.87 -41.24
#